data_AF-A0A8J6LLK1-F1
#
_entry.id   AF-A0A8J6LLK1-F1
#
_cell.length_a   1.000
_cell.length_b   1.000
_cell.length_c   1.000
_cell.angle_alpha   90.00
_cell.angle_beta   90.00
_cell.angle_gamma   90.00
#
_symmetry.space_group_name_H-M   'P 1'
#
loop_
_entity.id
_entity.type
_entity.pdbx_description
1 polymer ?
#
loop_
_entity_poly.entity_id
_entity_poly.type
_entity_poly.pdbx_seq_one_letter_code
_entity_poly.pdbx_strand_id
1 'polypeptide(L)'
;MMIHAPALAEDFFNLRTGLAGSVLQKFINYRIKVALVLPDQQKVKGKFGEFITEANKGNSFKVFNNKDEAENWILNIGLLHNTVGFAGE
;
A
#
# COMPACT_ATOMS: atom_id res chain seq x y z
N MET A 1 9.45 1.17 -1.12
CA MET A 1 9.44 2.06 0.06
C MET A 1 8.21 1.73 0.91
N MET A 2 8.38 1.57 2.21
CA MET A 2 7.26 1.35 3.15
C MET A 2 6.97 2.65 3.91
N ILE A 3 5.70 3.00 4.03
CA ILE A 3 5.23 4.18 4.77
C ILE A 3 4.15 3.71 5.74
N HIS A 4 4.21 4.18 6.99
CA HIS A 4 3.13 3.97 7.96
C HIS A 4 2.16 5.15 7.93
N ALA A 5 0.87 4.88 8.07
CA ALA A 5 -0.17 5.90 8.09
C ALA A 5 0.09 7.11 9.01
N PRO A 6 0.66 6.97 10.22
CA PRO A 6 1.00 8.11 11.07
C PRO A 6 2.05 9.06 10.50
N ALA A 7 2.84 8.63 9.52
CA ALA A 7 3.82 9.48 8.83
C ALA A 7 3.17 10.36 7.75
N LEU A 8 1.89 10.14 7.43
CA LEU A 8 1.12 10.94 6.48
C LEU A 8 0.29 11.97 7.22
N ALA A 9 0.20 13.18 6.64
CA ALA A 9 -0.71 14.20 7.13
C ALA A 9 -2.16 13.74 7.06
N GLU A 10 -3.01 14.21 7.97
CA GLU A 10 -4.45 13.89 7.98
C GLU A 10 -5.14 14.29 6.66
N ASP A 11 -4.64 15.36 6.04
CA ASP A 11 -5.06 15.86 4.73
C ASP A 11 -4.95 14.80 3.61
N PHE A 12 -4.00 13.85 3.73
CA PHE A 12 -3.87 12.75 2.78
C PHE A 12 -5.10 11.84 2.78
N PHE A 13 -5.75 11.68 3.93
CA PHE A 13 -6.96 10.86 4.05
C PHE A 13 -8.21 11.64 3.63
N ASN A 14 -8.11 12.97 3.49
CA ASN A 14 -9.19 13.82 3.04
C ASN A 14 -9.10 14.11 1.53
N LEU A 15 -9.73 13.28 0.71
CA LEU A 15 -9.69 13.44 -0.75
C LEU A 15 -10.22 14.77 -1.30
N ARG A 16 -10.94 15.58 -0.49
CA ARG A 16 -11.38 16.92 -0.91
C ARG A 16 -10.21 17.88 -1.14
N THR A 17 -9.06 17.61 -0.53
CA THR A 17 -7.88 18.47 -0.60
C THR A 17 -7.06 18.21 -1.87
N GLY A 18 -7.31 17.07 -2.54
CA GLY A 18 -6.56 16.63 -3.71
C GLY A 18 -5.17 16.07 -3.39
N LEU A 19 -4.72 16.11 -2.13
CA LEU A 19 -3.37 15.72 -1.75
C LEU A 19 -3.04 14.27 -2.11
N ALA A 20 -3.95 13.33 -1.81
CA ALA A 20 -3.76 11.90 -2.11
C ALA A 20 -3.54 11.65 -3.59
N GLY A 21 -4.32 12.32 -4.45
CA GLY A 21 -4.20 12.21 -5.90
C GLY A 21 -2.88 12.78 -6.41
N SER A 22 -2.48 13.96 -5.94
CA SER A 22 -1.19 14.57 -6.31
C SER A 22 0.02 13.74 -5.88
N VAL A 23 -0.04 13.15 -4.67
CA VAL A 23 1.02 12.26 -4.16
C VAL A 23 1.07 10.97 -4.97
N LEU A 24 -0.07 10.34 -5.26
CA LEU A 24 -0.14 9.12 -6.05
C LEU A 24 0.38 9.34 -7.48
N GLN A 25 -0.01 10.45 -8.12
CA GLN A 25 0.52 10.81 -9.43
C GLN A 25 2.04 10.95 -9.44
N LYS A 26 2.64 11.55 -8.39
CA LYS A 26 4.10 11.60 -8.27
C LYS A 26 4.70 10.20 -8.17
N PHE A 27 4.15 9.29 -7.36
CA PHE A 27 4.66 7.92 -7.28
C PHE A 27 4.62 7.20 -8.63
N ILE A 28 3.56 7.41 -9.42
CA ILE A 28 3.43 6.85 -10.76
C ILE A 28 4.47 7.48 -11.71
N ASN A 29 4.55 8.82 -11.76
CA ASN A 29 5.44 9.55 -12.66
C ASN A 29 6.92 9.25 -12.39
N TYR A 30 7.30 9.14 -11.12
CA TYR A 30 8.67 8.79 -10.72
C TYR A 30 8.90 7.27 -10.61
N ARG A 31 7.90 6.44 -10.94
CA ARG A 31 7.93 4.97 -10.83
C ARG A 31 8.41 4.46 -9.46
N ILE A 32 8.01 5.15 -8.40
CA ILE A 32 8.34 4.78 -7.02
C ILE A 32 7.33 3.75 -6.55
N LYS A 33 7.81 2.56 -6.15
CA LYS A 33 6.99 1.51 -5.55
C LYS A 33 6.81 1.78 -4.04
N VAL A 34 5.58 2.03 -3.62
CA VAL A 34 5.22 2.40 -2.24
C VAL A 34 4.20 1.42 -1.66
N ALA A 35 4.46 0.91 -0.46
CA ALA A 35 3.45 0.24 0.35
C ALA A 35 3.08 1.12 1.55
N LEU A 36 1.80 1.43 1.68
CA LEU A 36 1.24 2.15 2.81
C LEU A 36 0.64 1.17 3.81
N VAL A 37 1.12 1.20 5.06
CA VAL A 37 0.57 0.39 6.16
C VAL A 37 -0.46 1.23 6.93
N LEU A 38 -1.73 0.86 6.82
CA LEU A 38 -2.87 1.51 7.45
C LEU A 38 -3.70 0.47 8.23
N PRO A 39 -3.37 0.23 9.51
CA PRO A 39 -4.09 -0.74 10.34
C PRO A 39 -5.50 -0.28 10.71
N ASP A 40 -5.74 1.03 10.76
CA ASP A 40 -7.06 1.58 11.06
C ASP A 40 -7.98 1.49 9.84
N GLN A 41 -8.79 0.44 9.79
CA GLN A 41 -9.79 0.21 8.75
C GLN A 41 -10.96 1.22 8.80
N GLN A 42 -11.11 1.96 9.91
CA GLN A 42 -12.14 3.00 10.01
C GLN A 42 -11.83 4.19 9.10
N LYS A 43 -10.54 4.50 8.90
CA LYS A 43 -10.07 5.45 7.89
C LYS A 43 -10.31 4.97 6.45
N VAL A 44 -10.47 3.66 6.22
CA VAL A 44 -10.75 3.05 4.90
C VAL A 44 -12.25 2.96 4.65
N LYS A 45 -12.95 4.10 4.67
CA LYS A 45 -14.40 4.17 4.42
C LYS A 45 -14.76 5.29 3.46
N GLY A 46 -15.95 5.17 2.85
CA GLY A 46 -16.46 6.13 1.88
C GLY A 46 -15.50 6.33 0.70
N LYS A 47 -15.35 7.59 0.26
CA LYS A 47 -14.54 7.94 -0.92
C LYS A 47 -13.06 7.51 -0.81
N PHE A 48 -12.49 7.50 0.40
CA PHE A 48 -11.10 7.07 0.59
C PHE A 48 -10.95 5.56 0.39
N GLY A 49 -11.96 4.77 0.78
CA GLY A 49 -12.02 3.35 0.47
C GLY A 49 -12.01 3.08 -1.04
N GLU A 50 -12.85 3.80 -1.80
CA GLU A 50 -12.90 3.70 -3.27
C GLU A 50 -11.55 4.07 -3.89
N PHE A 51 -10.91 5.14 -3.40
CA PHE A 51 -9.57 5.53 -3.84
C PHE A 51 -8.53 4.42 -3.58
N ILE A 52 -8.56 3.78 -2.41
CA ILE A 52 -7.66 2.66 -2.10
C ILE A 52 -7.91 1.49 -3.04
N THR A 53 -9.17 1.14 -3.31
CA THR A 53 -9.52 0.06 -4.24
C THR A 53 -8.93 0.30 -5.62
N GLU A 54 -9.03 1.53 -6.15
CA GLU A 54 -8.42 1.88 -7.43
C GLU A 54 -6.90 1.89 -7.36
N ALA A 55 -6.31 2.47 -6.31
CA ALA A 55 -4.87 2.53 -6.16
C ALA A 55 -4.24 1.12 -6.07
N ASN A 56 -4.91 0.19 -5.37
CA ASN A 56 -4.48 -1.19 -5.20
C ASN A 56 -4.51 -2.03 -6.49
N LYS A 57 -5.23 -1.58 -7.54
CA LYS A 57 -5.17 -2.20 -8.88
C LYS A 57 -3.86 -1.87 -9.60
N GLY A 58 -3.21 -0.75 -9.24
CA GLY A 58 -1.91 -0.37 -9.76
C GLY A 58 -0.76 -1.19 -9.18
N ASN A 59 0.42 -1.06 -9.79
CA ASN A 59 1.64 -1.73 -9.32
C ASN A 59 2.61 -0.80 -8.59
N SER A 60 2.36 0.52 -8.60
CA SER A 60 3.26 1.52 -7.98
C SER A 60 2.89 1.81 -6.54
N PHE A 61 1.64 1.68 -6.14
CA PHE A 61 1.18 2.01 -4.80
C PHE A 61 0.16 0.98 -4.31
N LYS A 62 0.33 0.45 -3.11
CA LYS A 62 -0.65 -0.40 -2.45
C LYS A 62 -0.80 -0.07 -0.97
N VAL A 63 -2.01 -0.24 -0.46
CA VAL A 63 -2.35 -0.09 0.96
C VAL A 63 -2.60 -1.46 1.58
N PHE A 64 -1.99 -1.68 2.75
CA PHE A 64 -2.07 -2.92 3.52
C PHE A 64 -2.54 -2.61 4.94
N ASN A 65 -3.25 -3.56 5.55
CA ASN A 65 -3.71 -3.43 6.93
C ASN A 65 -2.62 -3.81 7.95
N ASN A 66 -1.55 -4.50 7.52
CA ASN A 66 -0.45 -4.93 8.37
C ASN A 66 0.90 -4.77 7.65
N LYS A 67 1.97 -4.79 8.46
CA LYS A 67 3.34 -4.61 7.97
C LYS A 67 3.83 -5.81 7.16
N ASP A 68 3.49 -7.03 7.55
CA ASP A 68 3.96 -8.26 6.93
C ASP A 68 3.54 -8.38 5.46
N GLU A 69 2.26 -8.16 5.16
CA GLU A 69 1.76 -8.17 3.77
C GLU A 69 2.43 -7.08 2.91
N ALA A 70 2.69 -5.91 3.50
CA ALA A 70 3.40 -4.82 2.83
C ALA A 70 4.86 -5.19 2.54
N GLU A 71 5.55 -5.84 3.49
CA GLU A 71 6.91 -6.36 3.30
C GLU A 71 6.94 -7.41 2.18
N ASN A 72 6.05 -8.39 2.24
CA ASN A 72 5.95 -9.44 1.22
C ASN A 72 5.74 -8.88 -0.18
N TRP A 73 4.85 -7.88 -0.34
CA TRP A 73 4.60 -7.26 -1.63
C TRP A 73 5.76 -6.39 -2.13
N ILE A 74 6.41 -5.61 -1.26
CA ILE A 74 7.58 -4.78 -1.64
C ILE A 74 8.73 -5.68 -2.07
N LEU A 75 9.07 -6.65 -1.24
CA LEU A 75 10.22 -7.55 -1.41
C LEU A 75 9.97 -8.62 -2.48
N ASN A 76 8.73 -8.75 -2.98
CA ASN A 76 8.33 -9.76 -3.95
C ASN A 76 8.63 -11.19 -3.46
N ILE A 77 8.54 -11.42 -2.15
CA ILE A 77 8.91 -12.71 -1.50
C ILE A 77 7.96 -13.86 -1.90
N GLY A 78 6.83 -13.55 -2.56
CA GLY A 78 5.94 -14.56 -3.16
C GLY A 78 6.57 -15.48 -4.22
N LEU A 79 7.81 -15.23 -4.67
CA LEU A 79 8.56 -16.14 -5.56
C LEU A 79 9.58 -17.04 -4.85
N LEU A 80 9.88 -16.81 -3.56
CA LEU A 80 10.90 -17.61 -2.83
C LEU A 80 10.29 -18.69 -1.93
N HIS A 81 8.97 -18.66 -1.67
CA HIS A 81 8.30 -19.66 -0.84
C HIS A 81 7.77 -20.88 -1.63
N ASN A 82 8.07 -21.00 -2.93
CA ASN A 82 7.71 -22.19 -3.72
C ASN A 82 8.87 -23.18 -3.95
N THR A 83 10.01 -23.02 -3.27
CA THR A 83 11.16 -23.95 -3.42
C THR A 83 11.90 -24.28 -2.12
N VAL A 84 11.21 -24.26 -0.97
CA VAL A 84 11.70 -24.96 0.23
C VAL A 84 10.75 -26.11 0.54
N GLY A 85 11.21 -27.31 0.21
CA GLY A 85 10.43 -28.52 0.23
C GLY A 85 9.96 -28.91 1.61
N PHE A 86 8.72 -29.39 1.66
CA PHE A 86 8.32 -30.43 2.59
C PHE A 86 9.02 -31.73 2.16
N ALA A 87 10.30 -31.88 2.51
CA ALA A 87 10.85 -33.19 2.78
C ALA A 87 10.49 -33.47 4.24
N GLY A 88 9.38 -34.20 4.43
CA GLY A 88 9.00 -34.71 5.73
C GLY A 88 10.08 -35.62 6.28
N GLU A 89 10.48 -35.35 7.52
CA GLU A 89 11.11 -36.31 8.42
C GLU A 89 10.12 -37.39 8.85
#